data_AF-L9X7Q2-F1
#
_entry.id   AF-L9X7Q2-F1
#
_cell.length_a   1.000
_cell.length_b   1.000
_cell.length_c   1.000
_cell.angle_alpha   90.00
_cell.angle_beta   90.00
_cell.angle_gamma   90.00
#
_symmetry.space_group_name_H-M   'P 1'
#
loop_
_entity.id
_entity.type
_entity.pdbx_description
1 polymer ?
#
loop_
_entity_poly.entity_id
_entity_poly.type
_entity_poly.pdbx_seq_one_letter_code
_entity_poly.pdbx_strand_id
1 'polypeptide(L)'
;MSRSERPPNDPTLDDLYEQLETLEETVDDPAERTEVRRTMRLVDRLSPAGAVGDVITRFTGKDKAEAFVGSVVIGMPLLVEDGVLDIGEFLAETPAFAAINIALAVALVVGILYVADFREVQIHNPYLGVVPRRPVWVLAIAFATATAMMTLWGRVTWDEPWVNLCQVSVIFTAMAIGGSLGDILPGED
;
A
#
# COMPACT_ATOMS: atom_id res chain seq x y z
N MET A 1 42.01 -13.63 9.85
CA MET A 1 40.81 -14.50 9.72
C MET A 1 39.99 -14.36 11.00
N SER A 2 39.06 -13.41 11.02
CA SER A 2 38.13 -13.21 12.13
C SER A 2 36.78 -13.80 11.73
N ARG A 3 36.37 -14.89 12.39
CA ARG A 3 34.98 -15.36 12.39
C ARG A 3 34.15 -14.29 13.07
N SER A 4 33.20 -13.72 12.34
CA SER A 4 32.18 -12.84 12.90
C SER A 4 31.13 -13.71 13.60
N GLU A 5 31.14 -13.73 14.93
CA GLU A 5 29.99 -14.19 15.71
C GLU A 5 28.85 -13.17 15.50
N ARG A 6 27.80 -13.59 14.79
CA ARG A 6 26.55 -12.85 14.61
C ARG A 6 25.66 -13.13 15.83
N PRO A 7 25.02 -12.14 16.46
CA PRO A 7 24.12 -12.39 17.59
C PRO A 7 22.93 -13.27 17.15
N PRO A 8 22.36 -14.11 18.04
CA PRO A 8 21.28 -15.01 17.68
C PRO A 8 20.05 -14.21 17.27
N ASN A 9 19.56 -14.46 16.05
CA ASN A 9 18.22 -14.08 15.65
C ASN A 9 17.23 -14.76 16.62
N ASP A 10 16.24 -14.03 17.11
CA ASP A 10 15.13 -14.65 17.85
C ASP A 10 14.48 -15.72 16.94
N PRO A 11 14.25 -16.95 17.44
CA PRO A 11 13.74 -18.05 16.63
C PRO A 11 12.34 -17.71 16.09
N THR A 12 12.15 -17.85 14.78
CA THR A 12 10.88 -17.60 14.10
C THR A 12 9.99 -18.85 14.10
N LEU A 13 8.71 -18.69 13.75
CA LEU A 13 7.79 -19.82 13.57
C LEU A 13 8.17 -20.69 12.37
N ASP A 14 8.80 -20.11 11.35
CA ASP A 14 9.32 -20.85 10.20
C ASP A 14 10.54 -21.70 10.61
N ASP A 15 11.46 -21.15 11.40
CA ASP A 15 12.57 -21.93 11.97
C ASP A 15 12.07 -23.11 12.81
N LEU A 16 10.93 -22.94 13.50
CA LEU A 16 10.31 -23.99 14.30
C LEU A 16 9.58 -25.02 13.42
N TYR A 17 8.98 -24.60 12.30
CA TYR A 17 8.35 -25.49 11.33
C TYR A 17 9.39 -26.38 10.62
N GLU A 18 10.51 -25.81 10.16
CA GLU A 18 11.62 -26.55 9.55
C GLU A 18 12.23 -27.59 10.51
N GLN A 19 12.36 -27.23 11.79
CA GLN A 19 12.82 -28.16 12.83
C GLN A 19 11.85 -29.31 13.07
N LEU A 20 10.54 -29.07 13.02
CA LEU A 20 9.52 -30.11 13.17
C LEU A 20 9.46 -31.03 11.95
N GLU A 21 9.66 -30.49 10.74
CA GLU A 21 9.76 -31.29 9.50
C GLU A 21 10.97 -32.23 9.56
N THR A 22 12.13 -31.70 9.95
CA THR A 22 13.36 -32.49 10.16
C THR A 22 13.14 -33.59 11.21
N LEU A 23 12.38 -33.29 12.27
CA LEU A 23 12.05 -34.25 13.31
C LEU A 23 11.08 -35.34 12.80
N GLU A 24 10.13 -35.02 11.92
CA GLU A 24 9.24 -36.03 11.31
C GLU A 24 10.03 -37.05 10.48
N GLU A 25 11.04 -36.58 9.73
CA GLU A 25 11.89 -37.42 8.87
C GLU A 25 12.83 -38.33 9.67
N THR A 26 13.21 -37.92 10.88
CA THR A 26 14.20 -38.63 11.72
C THR A 26 13.56 -39.62 12.68
N VAL A 27 12.26 -39.49 12.98
CA VAL A 27 11.58 -40.31 13.98
C VAL A 27 11.13 -41.67 13.40
N ASP A 28 11.61 -42.74 14.03
CA ASP A 28 11.32 -44.13 13.62
C ASP A 28 9.98 -44.67 14.16
N ASP A 29 9.44 -44.08 15.24
CA ASP A 29 8.21 -44.55 15.88
C ASP A 29 6.94 -43.97 15.20
N PRO A 30 5.97 -44.82 14.81
CA PRO A 30 4.76 -44.37 14.11
C PRO A 30 3.81 -43.52 14.98
N ALA A 31 3.80 -43.70 16.30
CA ALA A 31 3.00 -42.87 17.21
C ALA A 31 3.65 -41.49 17.39
N GLU A 32 4.97 -41.43 17.51
CA GLU A 32 5.72 -40.17 17.60
C GLU A 32 5.60 -39.34 16.32
N ARG A 33 5.71 -39.96 15.12
CA ARG A 33 5.43 -39.28 13.84
C ARG A 33 4.03 -38.67 13.76
N THR A 34 3.04 -39.31 14.38
CA THR A 34 1.66 -38.80 14.40
C THR A 34 1.56 -37.53 15.25
N GLU A 35 2.29 -37.48 16.36
CA GLU A 35 2.32 -36.32 17.25
C GLU A 35 3.11 -35.15 16.64
N VAL A 36 4.20 -35.42 15.90
CA VAL A 36 4.92 -34.39 15.13
C VAL A 36 4.00 -33.76 14.08
N ARG A 37 3.28 -34.54 13.26
CA ARG A 37 2.29 -34.00 12.30
C ARG A 37 1.16 -33.23 12.96
N ARG A 38 0.78 -33.60 14.18
CA ARG A 38 -0.24 -32.87 14.94
C ARG A 38 0.29 -31.50 15.35
N THR A 39 1.54 -31.46 15.80
CA THR A 39 2.23 -30.24 16.21
C THR A 39 2.49 -29.33 15.01
N MET A 40 2.98 -29.86 13.89
CA MET A 40 3.12 -29.11 12.63
C MET A 40 1.79 -28.46 12.20
N ARG A 41 0.66 -29.17 12.34
CA ARG A 41 -0.67 -28.60 12.06
C ARG A 41 -1.13 -27.54 13.06
N LEU A 42 -0.61 -27.54 14.29
CA LEU A 42 -0.86 -26.48 15.26
C LEU A 42 0.02 -25.27 14.97
N VAL A 43 1.28 -25.51 14.61
CA VAL A 43 2.23 -24.47 14.18
C VAL A 43 1.73 -23.81 12.91
N ASP A 44 1.30 -24.54 11.90
CA ASP A 44 0.71 -24.00 10.66
C ASP A 44 -0.53 -23.11 10.92
N ARG A 45 -1.32 -23.43 11.96
CA ARG A 45 -2.45 -22.59 12.40
C ARG A 45 -2.03 -21.35 13.18
N LEU A 46 -0.85 -21.38 13.79
CA LEU A 46 -0.26 -20.29 14.57
C LEU A 46 0.73 -19.47 13.71
N SER A 47 1.18 -20.02 12.59
CA SER A 47 2.04 -19.37 11.62
C SER A 47 1.32 -18.15 11.06
N PRO A 48 2.05 -17.07 10.76
CA PRO A 48 1.45 -15.78 10.44
C PRO A 48 0.55 -15.78 9.20
N ALA A 49 0.63 -16.82 8.36
CA ALA A 49 -0.32 -17.09 7.28
C ALA A 49 -1.79 -17.18 7.77
N GLY A 50 -2.02 -17.45 9.06
CA GLY A 50 -3.32 -17.38 9.73
C GLY A 50 -3.42 -16.32 10.84
N ALA A 51 -2.37 -15.53 11.09
CA ALA A 51 -2.39 -14.42 12.04
C ALA A 51 -3.05 -13.19 11.37
N VAL A 52 -4.37 -13.30 11.23
CA VAL A 52 -5.28 -12.18 11.04
C VAL A 52 -5.13 -11.26 12.26
N GLY A 53 -4.12 -10.40 12.25
CA GLY A 53 -3.76 -9.66 13.46
C GLY A 53 -2.55 -8.75 13.37
N ASP A 54 -1.80 -8.73 12.26
CA ASP A 54 -0.79 -7.68 12.11
C ASP A 54 -1.47 -6.34 11.84
N VAL A 55 -1.69 -5.65 12.95
CA VAL A 55 -1.99 -4.23 13.02
C VAL A 55 -0.77 -3.52 12.44
N ILE A 56 -0.86 -3.11 11.18
CA ILE A 56 0.22 -2.37 10.54
C ILE A 56 0.25 -0.95 11.13
N THR A 57 0.98 -0.82 12.24
CA THR A 57 1.05 0.39 13.09
C THR A 57 1.85 1.53 12.45
N ARG A 58 2.58 1.30 11.35
CA ARG A 58 3.42 2.31 10.69
C ARG A 58 3.43 2.15 9.18
N PHE A 59 3.28 3.27 8.46
CA PHE A 59 3.47 3.33 7.01
C PHE A 59 4.98 3.29 6.70
N THR A 60 5.44 2.16 6.16
CA THR A 60 6.86 1.84 6.00
C THR A 60 7.41 2.38 4.68
N GLY A 61 8.73 2.35 4.48
CA GLY A 61 9.35 2.73 3.21
C GLY A 61 8.88 1.86 2.03
N LYS A 62 8.56 0.59 2.29
CA LYS A 62 8.03 -0.38 1.33
C LYS A 62 6.64 0.06 0.81
N ASP A 63 5.72 0.35 1.73
CA ASP A 63 4.37 0.84 1.42
C ASP A 63 4.40 2.12 0.54
N LYS A 64 5.35 3.02 0.82
CA LYS A 64 5.57 4.22 0.00
C LYS A 64 6.00 3.88 -1.43
N ALA A 65 6.87 2.89 -1.59
CA ALA A 65 7.36 2.45 -2.90
C ALA A 65 6.26 1.72 -3.68
N GLU A 66 5.45 0.90 -3.03
CA GLU A 66 4.32 0.20 -3.65
C GLU A 66 3.24 1.18 -4.09
N ALA A 67 2.88 2.13 -3.24
CA ALA A 67 1.96 3.21 -3.60
C ALA A 67 2.49 4.04 -4.78
N PHE A 68 3.79 4.32 -4.81
CA PHE A 68 4.43 4.98 -5.95
C PHE A 68 4.30 4.15 -7.22
N VAL A 69 4.66 2.87 -7.21
CA VAL A 69 4.58 2.00 -8.40
C VAL A 69 3.15 1.89 -8.91
N GLY A 70 2.19 1.60 -8.03
CA GLY A 70 0.77 1.52 -8.39
C GLY A 70 0.26 2.83 -9.01
N SER A 71 0.67 3.97 -8.44
CA SER A 71 0.30 5.28 -8.98
C SER A 71 0.86 5.53 -10.38
N VAL A 72 2.13 5.17 -10.63
CA VAL A 72 2.77 5.35 -11.94
C VAL A 72 2.14 4.43 -12.98
N VAL A 73 1.88 3.16 -12.63
CA VAL A 73 1.30 2.17 -13.56
C VAL A 73 -0.08 2.61 -14.05
N ILE A 74 -0.93 3.13 -13.15
CA ILE A 74 -2.27 3.59 -13.50
C ILE A 74 -2.27 5.00 -14.11
N GLY A 75 -1.39 5.89 -13.64
CA GLY A 75 -1.35 7.29 -14.08
C GLY A 75 -0.62 7.54 -15.40
N MET A 76 0.39 6.74 -15.75
CA MET A 76 1.20 6.97 -16.94
C MET A 76 0.37 6.94 -18.25
N PRO A 77 -0.54 5.98 -18.48
CA PRO A 77 -1.36 5.97 -19.70
C PRO A 77 -2.21 7.24 -19.82
N LEU A 78 -2.83 7.66 -18.71
CA LEU A 78 -3.68 8.85 -18.65
C LEU A 78 -2.90 10.14 -18.84
N LEU A 79 -1.63 10.18 -18.42
CA LEU A 79 -0.79 11.33 -18.69
C LEU A 79 -0.63 11.56 -20.19
N VAL A 80 -0.47 10.49 -20.97
CA VAL A 80 -0.24 10.61 -22.40
C VAL A 80 -1.53 10.96 -23.17
N GLU A 81 -2.69 10.66 -22.60
CA GLU A 81 -3.99 10.89 -23.22
C GLU A 81 -4.42 12.36 -23.15
N ASP A 82 -4.71 12.96 -24.31
CA ASP A 82 -5.04 14.39 -24.40
C ASP A 82 -6.38 14.74 -23.73
N GLY A 83 -7.34 13.80 -23.69
CA GLY A 83 -8.65 14.02 -23.07
C GLY A 83 -8.59 14.35 -21.57
N VAL A 84 -7.51 14.00 -20.88
CA VAL A 84 -7.32 14.33 -19.46
C VAL A 84 -7.05 15.83 -19.25
N LEU A 85 -6.38 16.47 -20.21
CA LEU A 85 -6.11 17.91 -20.16
C LEU A 85 -7.40 18.70 -20.40
N ASP A 86 -8.22 18.28 -21.36
CA ASP A 86 -9.53 18.88 -21.65
C ASP A 86 -10.46 18.82 -20.43
N ILE A 87 -10.47 17.69 -19.72
CA ILE A 87 -11.22 17.55 -18.46
C ILE A 87 -10.69 18.54 -17.41
N GLY A 88 -9.38 18.73 -17.32
CA GLY A 88 -8.77 19.70 -16.41
C GLY A 88 -9.18 21.15 -16.70
N GLU A 89 -9.28 21.54 -17.98
CA GLU A 89 -9.79 22.84 -18.39
C GLU A 89 -11.25 23.04 -17.98
N PHE A 90 -12.11 22.04 -18.24
CA PHE A 90 -13.51 22.07 -17.81
C PHE A 90 -13.66 22.21 -16.29
N LEU A 91 -12.83 21.51 -15.51
CA LEU A 91 -12.81 21.62 -14.06
C LEU A 91 -12.39 23.02 -13.60
N ALA A 92 -11.48 23.67 -14.32
CA ALA A 92 -11.02 25.01 -14.01
C ALA A 92 -12.13 26.06 -14.18
N GLU A 93 -12.97 25.89 -15.20
CA GLU A 93 -14.16 26.72 -15.44
C GLU A 93 -15.28 26.43 -14.43
N THR A 94 -15.35 25.20 -13.91
CA THR A 94 -16.40 24.75 -12.99
C THR A 94 -15.83 24.30 -11.63
N PRO A 95 -15.45 25.24 -10.73
CA PRO A 95 -14.74 24.93 -9.49
C PRO A 95 -15.53 24.02 -8.53
N ALA A 96 -16.86 24.01 -8.62
CA ALA A 96 -17.70 23.07 -7.88
C ALA A 96 -17.42 21.61 -8.28
N PHE A 97 -17.25 21.32 -9.58
CA PHE A 97 -16.90 19.99 -10.04
C PHE A 97 -15.45 19.63 -9.74
N ALA A 98 -14.53 20.61 -9.72
CA ALA A 98 -13.17 20.37 -9.24
C ALA A 98 -13.15 19.92 -7.77
N ALA A 99 -13.92 20.59 -6.90
CA ALA A 99 -14.06 20.18 -5.51
C ALA A 99 -14.68 18.79 -5.37
N ILE A 100 -15.69 18.46 -6.20
CA ILE A 100 -16.29 17.12 -6.25
C ILE A 100 -15.28 16.07 -6.71
N ASN A 101 -14.44 16.35 -7.72
CA ASN A 101 -13.41 15.43 -8.18
C ASN A 101 -12.40 15.11 -7.06
N ILE A 102 -11.91 16.13 -6.36
CA ILE A 102 -10.99 15.92 -5.22
C ILE A 102 -11.69 15.13 -4.11
N ALA A 103 -12.93 15.49 -3.77
CA ALA A 103 -13.70 14.77 -2.75
C ALA A 103 -13.93 13.30 -3.15
N LEU A 104 -14.21 13.04 -4.43
CA LEU A 104 -14.37 11.69 -4.99
C LEU A 104 -13.06 10.91 -4.91
N ALA A 105 -11.93 11.50 -5.31
CA ALA A 105 -10.62 10.87 -5.21
C ALA A 105 -10.29 10.46 -3.78
N VAL A 106 -10.50 11.38 -2.82
CA VAL A 106 -10.31 11.11 -1.39
C VAL A 106 -11.27 10.02 -0.92
N ALA A 107 -12.56 10.11 -1.27
CA ALA A 107 -13.57 9.13 -0.88
C ALA A 107 -13.27 7.73 -1.45
N LEU A 108 -12.77 7.64 -2.67
CA LEU A 108 -12.36 6.37 -3.29
C LEU A 108 -11.12 5.80 -2.59
N VAL A 109 -10.08 6.59 -2.35
CA VAL A 109 -8.89 6.11 -1.62
C VAL A 109 -9.26 5.67 -0.20
N VAL A 110 -10.06 6.45 0.51
CA VAL A 110 -10.56 6.07 1.84
C VAL A 110 -11.44 4.83 1.75
N GLY A 111 -12.33 4.72 0.77
CA GLY A 111 -13.17 3.53 0.56
C GLY A 111 -12.33 2.28 0.29
N ILE A 112 -11.33 2.38 -0.58
CA ILE A 112 -10.41 1.30 -0.91
C ILE A 112 -9.62 0.86 0.33
N LEU A 113 -9.08 1.81 1.11
CA LEU A 113 -8.25 1.48 2.28
C LEU A 113 -9.05 1.08 3.53
N TYR A 114 -10.30 1.54 3.70
CA TYR A 114 -11.06 1.37 4.95
C TYR A 114 -12.37 0.58 4.81
N VAL A 115 -12.98 0.54 3.62
CA VAL A 115 -14.23 -0.19 3.38
C VAL A 115 -13.97 -1.54 2.72
N ALA A 116 -12.91 -1.66 1.91
CA ALA A 116 -12.51 -2.96 1.34
C ALA A 116 -11.74 -3.85 2.33
N ASP A 117 -11.12 -3.26 3.36
CA ASP A 117 -10.48 -4.01 4.44
C ASP A 117 -11.52 -4.32 5.52
N PHE A 118 -11.91 -5.60 5.66
CA PHE A 118 -12.86 -6.09 6.67
C PHE A 118 -12.30 -6.07 8.11
N ARG A 119 -11.28 -5.27 8.40
CA ARG A 119 -10.60 -5.23 9.70
C ARG A 119 -11.09 -4.02 10.49
N GLU A 120 -11.57 -4.26 11.71
CA GLU A 120 -11.99 -3.22 12.66
C GLU A 120 -10.87 -2.18 12.85
N VAL A 121 -11.06 -1.01 12.24
CA VAL A 121 -10.10 0.09 12.34
C VAL A 121 -10.26 0.76 13.69
N GLN A 122 -9.39 0.42 14.63
CA GLN A 122 -9.11 1.28 15.77
C GLN A 122 -8.28 2.48 15.29
N ILE A 123 -8.91 3.65 15.21
CA ILE A 123 -8.27 4.92 14.89
C ILE A 123 -7.27 5.24 16.01
N HIS A 124 -5.99 4.91 15.84
CA HIS A 124 -4.94 5.28 16.78
C HIS A 124 -4.00 6.33 16.16
N ASN A 125 -3.96 7.49 16.81
CA ASN A 125 -3.08 8.62 16.50
C ASN A 125 -3.24 9.33 15.12
N PRO A 126 -4.46 9.75 14.76
CA PRO A 126 -4.74 10.59 13.59
C PRO A 126 -4.05 11.96 13.68
N TYR A 127 -3.63 12.50 12.53
CA TYR A 127 -3.29 13.92 12.44
C TYR A 127 -4.55 14.73 12.83
N LEU A 128 -4.37 15.67 13.77
CA LEU A 128 -5.45 16.52 14.29
C LEU A 128 -6.64 15.77 14.94
N GLY A 129 -6.49 14.50 15.32
CA GLY A 129 -7.59 13.75 15.96
C GLY A 129 -8.57 13.10 14.96
N VAL A 130 -8.50 13.43 13.66
CA VAL A 130 -9.52 13.04 12.66
C VAL A 130 -8.92 12.42 11.39
N VAL A 131 -7.72 12.82 10.97
CA VAL A 131 -7.16 12.43 9.66
C VAL A 131 -6.18 11.25 9.80
N PRO A 132 -6.45 10.09 9.18
CA PRO A 132 -5.55 8.94 9.26
C PRO A 132 -4.25 9.17 8.48
N ARG A 133 -3.11 8.70 9.00
CA ARG A 133 -1.79 8.99 8.40
C ARG A 133 -1.55 8.26 7.06
N ARG A 134 -2.13 7.07 6.88
CA ARG A 134 -1.99 6.23 5.68
C ARG A 134 -2.51 6.89 4.39
N PRO A 135 -3.80 7.25 4.26
CA PRO A 135 -4.34 7.88 3.06
C PRO A 135 -3.64 9.20 2.75
N VAL A 136 -3.22 9.95 3.76
CA VAL A 136 -2.46 11.19 3.57
C VAL A 136 -1.17 10.96 2.79
N TRP A 137 -0.41 9.91 3.09
CA TRP A 137 0.83 9.62 2.37
C TRP A 137 0.57 9.11 0.95
N VAL A 138 -0.44 8.26 0.75
CA VAL A 138 -0.82 7.79 -0.59
C VAL A 138 -1.22 8.97 -1.48
N LEU A 139 -2.09 9.85 -0.97
CA LEU A 139 -2.50 11.07 -1.69
C LEU A 139 -1.31 12.01 -1.92
N ALA A 140 -0.44 12.20 -0.92
CA ALA A 140 0.73 13.06 -1.08
C ALA A 140 1.71 12.55 -2.14
N ILE A 141 1.99 11.25 -2.16
CA ILE A 141 2.88 10.63 -3.16
C ILE A 141 2.25 10.72 -4.55
N ALA A 142 0.97 10.39 -4.69
CA ALA A 142 0.25 10.49 -5.96
C ALA A 142 0.25 11.93 -6.50
N PHE A 143 -0.05 12.92 -5.64
CA PHE A 143 -0.08 14.33 -6.05
C PHE A 143 1.30 14.85 -6.43
N ALA A 144 2.33 14.55 -5.62
CA ALA A 144 3.70 14.94 -5.91
C ALA A 144 4.20 14.31 -7.23
N THR A 145 3.87 13.02 -7.45
CA THR A 145 4.24 12.30 -8.67
C THR A 145 3.53 12.87 -9.88
N ALA A 146 2.21 13.11 -9.81
CA ALA A 146 1.44 13.74 -10.89
C ALA A 146 2.03 15.11 -11.27
N THR A 147 2.24 15.97 -10.26
CA THR A 147 2.80 17.31 -10.45
C THR A 147 4.20 17.25 -11.10
N ALA A 148 5.07 16.39 -10.58
CA ALA A 148 6.43 16.21 -11.09
C ALA A 148 6.44 15.69 -12.52
N MET A 149 5.65 14.65 -12.83
CA MET A 149 5.58 14.08 -14.18
C MET A 149 4.98 15.05 -15.19
N MET A 150 3.89 15.74 -14.84
CA MET A 150 3.27 16.73 -15.72
C MET A 150 4.22 17.90 -16.02
N THR A 151 4.98 18.35 -15.02
CA THR A 151 5.98 19.40 -15.21
C THR A 151 7.16 18.89 -16.03
N LEU A 152 7.68 17.70 -15.72
CA LEU A 152 8.85 17.12 -16.38
C LEU A 152 8.63 16.87 -17.88
N TRP A 153 7.43 16.41 -18.25
CA TRP A 153 7.07 16.14 -19.64
C TRP A 153 6.45 17.34 -20.36
N GLY A 154 6.44 18.52 -19.74
CA GLY A 154 5.97 19.75 -20.36
C GLY A 154 4.45 19.77 -20.62
N ARG A 155 3.68 18.91 -19.95
CA ARG A 155 2.21 18.94 -19.99
C ARG A 155 1.65 20.13 -19.21
N VAL A 156 2.40 20.61 -18.23
CA VAL A 156 2.08 21.78 -17.41
C VAL A 156 3.25 22.76 -17.48
N THR A 157 2.97 23.98 -17.92
CA THR A 157 3.95 25.08 -18.00
C THR A 157 3.88 26.05 -16.82
N TRP A 158 2.82 25.95 -16.00
CA TRP A 158 2.52 26.84 -14.87
C TRP A 158 2.17 28.30 -15.22
N ASP A 159 1.94 28.61 -16.50
CA ASP A 159 1.50 29.95 -16.93
C ASP A 159 0.08 30.27 -16.42
N GLU A 160 -0.80 29.27 -16.42
CA GLU A 160 -2.16 29.32 -15.87
C GLU A 160 -2.26 28.38 -14.66
N PRO A 161 -1.83 28.81 -13.45
CA PRO A 161 -1.63 27.90 -12.32
C PRO A 161 -2.91 27.22 -11.85
N TRP A 162 -4.07 27.85 -12.04
CA TRP A 162 -5.37 27.27 -11.68
C TRP A 162 -5.78 26.13 -12.61
N VAL A 163 -5.67 26.35 -13.93
CA VAL A 163 -5.98 25.33 -14.95
C VAL A 163 -5.03 24.15 -14.82
N ASN A 164 -3.74 24.44 -14.69
CA ASN A 164 -2.70 23.43 -14.51
C ASN A 164 -2.93 22.59 -13.24
N LEU A 165 -3.37 23.19 -12.14
CA LEU A 165 -3.71 22.46 -10.93
C LEU A 165 -4.94 21.56 -11.10
N CYS A 166 -5.94 22.02 -11.88
CA CYS A 166 -7.10 21.20 -12.23
C CYS A 166 -6.69 20.01 -13.11
N GLN A 167 -5.82 20.20 -14.10
CA GLN A 167 -5.26 19.11 -14.92
C GLN A 167 -4.48 18.10 -14.08
N VAL A 168 -3.61 18.58 -13.18
CA VAL A 168 -2.90 17.73 -12.21
C VAL A 168 -3.89 16.96 -11.35
N SER A 169 -5.01 17.56 -10.94
CA SER A 169 -6.02 16.90 -10.11
C SER A 169 -6.66 15.69 -10.78
N VAL A 170 -6.82 15.70 -12.10
CA VAL A 170 -7.43 14.59 -12.84
C VAL A 170 -6.48 13.38 -12.89
N ILE A 171 -5.21 13.62 -13.23
CA ILE A 171 -4.19 12.57 -13.22
C ILE A 171 -3.96 12.04 -11.80
N PHE A 172 -3.90 12.97 -10.84
CA PHE A 172 -3.78 12.66 -9.42
C PHE A 172 -4.86 11.68 -8.95
N THR A 173 -6.12 11.84 -9.36
CA THR A 173 -7.21 10.94 -8.98
C THR A 173 -6.89 9.49 -9.38
N ALA A 174 -6.47 9.27 -10.62
CA ALA A 174 -6.13 7.93 -11.09
C ALA A 174 -4.86 7.37 -10.44
N MET A 175 -3.84 8.22 -10.28
CA MET A 175 -2.61 7.88 -9.55
C MET A 175 -2.89 7.50 -8.09
N ALA A 176 -3.80 8.20 -7.42
CA ALA A 176 -4.17 7.94 -6.04
C ALA A 176 -4.89 6.59 -5.89
N ILE A 177 -5.76 6.24 -6.85
CA ILE A 177 -6.40 4.91 -6.91
C ILE A 177 -5.33 3.82 -7.10
N GLY A 178 -4.44 3.98 -8.08
CA GLY A 178 -3.35 3.02 -8.32
C GLY A 178 -2.45 2.83 -7.11
N GLY A 179 -2.08 3.92 -6.43
CA GLY A 179 -1.29 3.86 -5.21
C GLY A 179 -2.02 3.20 -4.04
N SER A 180 -3.33 3.44 -3.90
CA SER A 180 -4.14 2.78 -2.87
C SER A 180 -4.31 1.28 -3.11
N LEU A 181 -4.35 0.84 -4.37
CA LEU A 181 -4.37 -0.58 -4.73
C LEU A 181 -3.00 -1.25 -4.51
N GLY A 182 -1.91 -0.55 -4.81
CA GLY A 182 -0.55 -1.02 -4.53
C GLY A 182 -0.31 -1.29 -3.05
N ASP A 183 -0.85 -0.43 -2.18
CA ASP A 183 -0.78 -0.56 -0.70
C ASP A 183 -1.60 -1.75 -0.14
N ILE A 184 -2.52 -2.32 -0.93
CA ILE A 184 -3.35 -3.47 -0.51
C ILE A 184 -2.70 -4.80 -0.90
N LEU A 185 -1.74 -4.80 -1.82
CA LEU A 185 -1.04 -6.03 -2.20
C LEU A 185 -0.13 -6.48 -1.04
N PRO A 186 -0.17 -7.77 -0.65
CA PRO A 186 0.60 -8.24 0.48
C PRO A 186 2.10 -8.16 0.16
N GLY A 187 2.79 -7.26 0.85
CA GLY A 187 4.23 -7.28 0.93
C GLY A 187 4.66 -8.46 1.78
N GLU A 188 5.42 -9.39 1.21
CA GLU A 188 6.06 -10.49 1.93
C GLU A 188 6.98 -9.92 3.02
N ASP A 189 6.70 -10.25 4.29
CA ASP A 189 7.66 -10.18 5.39
C ASP A 189 8.08 -11.61 5.73
#